data_AF-A0A7Y4WST3-F1
#
_entry.id   AF-A0A7Y4WST3-F1
#
_cell.length_a   1.000
_cell.length_b   1.000
_cell.length_c   1.000
_cell.angle_alpha   90.00
_cell.angle_beta   90.00
_cell.angle_gamma   90.00
#
_symmetry.space_group_name_H-M   'P 1'
#
loop_
_entity.id
_entity.type
_entity.pdbx_description
1 polymer ?
#
loop_
_entity_poly.entity_id
_entity_poly.type
_entity_poly.pdbx_seq_one_letter_code
_entity_poly.pdbx_strand_id
1 'polypeptide(L)'
;MTMRRLSGVLLAGALLLLPAFSQGGAALAQEAQKLTFDGDIALWTVAIRPDKTADFEQIMAKLQQALKTSSDPARQQQAQGWKVMKMPTALPDGNIAYVHIVNPVVRDADYTIMQVLYDAFPEERQALYEMYRGAFAANLSLATGSVVVDMSK
;
A
#
# COMPACT_ATOMS: atom_id res chain seq x y z
N MET A 1 17.42 -52.63 54.21
CA MET A 1 17.61 -53.14 52.84
C MET A 1 16.95 -52.15 51.88
N THR A 2 17.61 -51.45 50.96
CA THR A 2 19.05 -51.22 50.68
C THR A 2 19.19 -49.86 49.95
N MET A 3 20.32 -49.15 50.08
CA MET A 3 20.57 -47.81 49.50
C MET A 3 20.91 -47.79 47.98
N ARG A 4 20.98 -46.56 47.41
CA ARG A 4 21.56 -46.10 46.11
C ARG A 4 20.54 -46.03 44.95
N ARG A 5 20.57 -45.12 43.96
CA ARG A 5 21.40 -43.92 43.57
C ARG A 5 20.55 -43.10 42.53
N LEU A 6 20.74 -41.86 42.06
CA LEU A 6 21.70 -40.71 42.10
C LEU A 6 20.86 -39.40 42.33
N SER A 7 21.31 -38.26 42.87
CA SER A 7 22.25 -37.19 42.41
C SER A 7 21.80 -36.31 41.22
N GLY A 8 21.69 -34.99 41.47
CA GLY A 8 21.35 -33.91 40.52
C GLY A 8 20.50 -32.82 41.22
N VAL A 9 20.97 -31.67 41.72
CA VAL A 9 21.88 -30.60 41.17
C VAL A 9 21.21 -29.89 39.99
N LEU A 10 20.86 -28.59 40.03
CA LEU A 10 21.08 -27.53 41.05
C LEU A 10 19.93 -26.50 41.02
N LEU A 11 19.69 -25.81 42.14
CA LEU A 11 18.82 -24.61 42.16
C LEU A 11 19.70 -23.37 41.90
N ALA A 12 19.36 -22.57 40.88
CA ALA A 12 20.05 -21.31 40.59
C ALA A 12 19.04 -20.26 40.09
N GLY A 13 18.63 -19.35 40.99
CA GLY A 13 17.81 -18.20 40.62
C GLY A 13 18.67 -17.08 40.05
N ALA A 14 18.21 -16.44 38.98
CA ALA A 14 18.81 -15.23 38.43
C ALA A 14 17.78 -14.11 38.39
N LEU A 15 18.02 -13.03 39.15
CA LEU A 15 17.32 -11.76 38.91
C LEU A 15 17.83 -11.20 37.58
N LEU A 16 16.95 -11.13 36.57
CA LEU A 16 17.21 -10.33 35.39
C LEU A 16 16.70 -8.91 35.63
N LEU A 17 17.66 -7.99 35.81
CA LEU A 17 17.43 -6.56 35.94
C LEU A 17 16.84 -6.01 34.63
N LEU A 18 15.80 -5.16 34.74
CA LEU A 18 15.29 -4.39 33.62
C LEU A 18 16.30 -3.31 33.21
N PRO A 19 16.74 -3.24 31.94
CA PRO A 19 17.50 -2.09 31.45
C PRO A 19 16.56 -0.88 31.33
N ALA A 20 16.90 0.22 32.00
CA ALA A 20 16.25 1.50 31.75
C ALA A 20 16.71 2.09 30.41
N PHE A 21 15.88 2.95 29.83
CA PHE A 21 16.06 3.54 28.49
C PHE A 21 17.41 4.25 28.30
N SER A 22 18.06 4.00 27.15
CA SER A 22 19.05 4.91 26.55
C SER A 22 18.70 5.13 25.08
N GLN A 23 18.78 6.37 24.61
CA GLN A 23 18.38 6.73 23.24
C GLN A 23 19.42 6.29 22.21
N GLY A 24 18.96 5.67 21.13
CA GLY A 24 19.77 5.32 19.95
C GLY A 24 18.85 5.29 18.73
N GLY A 25 19.32 5.84 17.60
CA GLY A 25 18.49 6.12 16.43
C GLY A 25 18.05 4.87 15.66
N ALA A 26 16.98 4.22 16.13
CA ALA A 26 16.23 3.22 15.39
C ALA A 26 14.73 3.54 15.47
N ALA A 27 14.32 4.64 14.83
CA ALA A 27 12.96 4.69 14.31
C ALA A 27 12.87 3.55 13.29
N LEU A 28 12.20 2.45 13.68
CA LEU A 28 12.00 1.32 12.79
C LEU A 28 11.38 1.84 11.51
N ALA A 29 12.04 1.58 10.38
CA ALA A 29 11.44 1.75 9.07
C ALA A 29 10.33 0.69 8.96
N GLN A 30 9.17 1.01 9.53
CA GLN A 30 7.96 0.21 9.41
C GLN A 30 7.61 0.21 7.94
N GLU A 31 7.93 -0.90 7.27
CA GLU A 31 7.71 -1.07 5.84
C GLU A 31 6.26 -0.65 5.53
N ALA A 32 6.11 0.31 4.61
CA ALA A 32 4.79 0.82 4.26
C ALA A 32 3.93 -0.36 3.81
N GLN A 33 2.87 -0.65 4.56
CA GLN A 33 2.13 -1.91 4.42
C GLN A 33 1.57 -2.01 3.01
N LYS A 34 2.10 -2.95 2.23
CA LYS A 34 1.81 -3.11 0.80
C LYS A 34 0.32 -3.27 0.57
N LEU A 35 -0.21 -2.54 -0.40
CA LEU A 35 -1.60 -2.63 -0.82
C LEU A 35 -1.72 -3.78 -1.82
N THR A 36 -1.88 -5.00 -1.31
CA THR A 36 -2.11 -6.22 -2.11
C THR A 36 -3.60 -6.54 -2.18
N PHE A 37 -4.02 -7.25 -3.22
CA PHE A 37 -5.43 -7.65 -3.40
C PHE A 37 -5.57 -9.15 -3.68
N ASP A 38 -6.49 -9.79 -2.95
CA ASP A 38 -6.93 -11.16 -3.20
C ASP A 38 -8.18 -11.16 -4.07
N GLY A 39 -8.08 -11.78 -5.25
CA GLY A 39 -9.16 -11.86 -6.24
C GLY A 39 -8.66 -11.77 -7.67
N ASP A 40 -9.60 -11.51 -8.58
CA ASP A 40 -9.36 -11.25 -10.01
C ASP A 40 -9.54 -9.76 -10.35
N ILE A 41 -10.39 -9.05 -9.59
CA ILE A 41 -10.69 -7.62 -9.76
C ILE A 41 -10.56 -6.91 -8.41
N ALA A 42 -9.98 -5.70 -8.42
CA ALA A 42 -10.05 -4.76 -7.31
C ALA A 42 -10.60 -3.40 -7.78
N LEU A 43 -11.44 -2.78 -6.95
CA LEU A 43 -11.94 -1.41 -7.12
C LEU A 43 -11.77 -0.64 -5.81
N TRP A 44 -11.28 0.58 -5.86
CA TRP A 44 -11.31 1.47 -4.70
C TRP A 44 -11.60 2.92 -5.12
N THR A 45 -12.32 3.63 -4.26
CA THR A 45 -12.77 5.00 -4.53
C THR A 45 -12.11 5.97 -3.55
N VAL A 46 -11.51 7.03 -4.08
CA VAL A 46 -10.89 8.12 -3.32
C VAL A 46 -11.63 9.43 -3.58
N ALA A 47 -11.77 10.26 -2.55
CA ALA A 47 -12.22 11.64 -2.67
C ALA A 47 -11.01 12.58 -2.81
N ILE A 48 -11.07 13.44 -3.83
CA ILE A 48 -10.05 14.44 -4.16
C ILE A 48 -10.68 15.83 -4.05
N ARG A 49 -9.93 16.81 -3.53
CA ARG A 49 -10.42 18.19 -3.38
C ARG A 49 -10.77 18.80 -4.75
N PRO A 50 -11.85 19.58 -4.87
CA PRO A 50 -12.31 20.09 -6.16
C PRO A 50 -11.25 20.95 -6.88
N ASP A 51 -10.52 21.78 -6.12
CA ASP A 51 -9.42 22.63 -6.60
C ASP A 51 -8.12 21.86 -6.91
N LYS A 52 -8.07 20.55 -6.60
CA LYS A 52 -6.87 19.70 -6.73
C LYS A 52 -7.03 18.48 -7.63
N THR A 53 -8.07 18.48 -8.45
CA THR A 53 -8.28 17.44 -9.46
C THR A 53 -7.12 17.35 -10.48
N ALA A 54 -6.56 18.50 -10.88
CA ALA A 54 -5.40 18.55 -11.78
C ALA A 54 -4.12 17.97 -11.13
N ASP A 55 -3.80 18.37 -9.89
CA ASP A 55 -2.68 17.86 -9.11
C ASP A 55 -2.75 16.32 -8.97
N PHE A 56 -3.94 15.77 -8.68
CA PHE A 56 -4.14 14.32 -8.63
C PHE A 56 -3.99 13.64 -10.01
N GLU A 57 -4.55 14.21 -11.07
CA GLU A 57 -4.43 13.68 -12.43
C GLU A 57 -2.97 13.69 -12.93
N GLN A 58 -2.17 14.67 -12.53
CA GLN A 58 -0.72 14.70 -12.78
C GLN A 58 0.02 13.57 -12.04
N ILE A 59 -0.34 13.27 -10.79
CA ILE A 59 0.20 12.10 -10.07
C ILE A 59 -0.22 10.79 -10.76
N MET A 60 -1.45 10.69 -11.27
CA MET A 60 -1.90 9.52 -12.03
C MET A 60 -1.16 9.35 -13.36
N ALA A 61 -0.81 10.45 -14.03
CA ALA A 61 0.04 10.41 -15.23
C ALA A 61 1.46 9.91 -14.93
N LYS A 62 2.09 10.40 -13.85
CA LYS A 62 3.39 9.89 -13.38
C LYS A 62 3.34 8.42 -12.96
N LEU A 63 2.28 8.00 -12.27
CA LEU A 63 2.06 6.59 -11.90
C LEU A 63 1.97 5.70 -13.15
N GLN A 64 1.20 6.12 -14.16
CA GLN A 64 1.09 5.39 -15.43
C GLN A 64 2.45 5.29 -16.13
N GLN A 65 3.25 6.36 -16.14
CA GLN A 65 4.60 6.35 -16.71
C GLN A 65 5.50 5.37 -15.95
N ALA A 66 5.58 5.47 -14.62
CA ALA A 66 6.38 4.60 -13.77
C ALA A 66 6.08 3.11 -13.98
N LEU A 67 4.79 2.74 -14.07
CA LEU A 67 4.38 1.36 -14.32
C LEU A 67 4.74 0.89 -15.75
N LYS A 68 4.58 1.76 -16.76
CA LYS A 68 4.88 1.43 -18.16
C LYS A 68 6.38 1.34 -18.47
N THR A 69 7.23 2.16 -17.83
CA THR A 69 8.68 2.19 -18.10
C THR A 69 9.49 1.36 -17.11
N SER A 70 8.84 0.63 -16.20
CA SER A 70 9.53 -0.27 -15.27
C SER A 70 10.16 -1.46 -16.00
N SER A 71 11.28 -1.95 -15.48
CA SER A 71 11.89 -3.22 -15.89
C SER A 71 11.23 -4.46 -15.26
N ASP A 72 10.36 -4.27 -14.26
CA ASP A 72 9.59 -5.34 -13.63
C ASP A 72 8.33 -5.68 -14.46
N PRO A 73 8.19 -6.92 -14.98
CA PRO A 73 7.01 -7.34 -15.72
C PRO A 73 5.70 -7.21 -14.93
N ALA A 74 5.72 -7.34 -13.61
CA ALA A 74 4.51 -7.18 -12.78
C ALA A 74 4.00 -5.73 -12.82
N ARG A 75 4.90 -4.73 -12.81
CA ARG A 75 4.53 -3.31 -13.01
C ARG A 75 3.98 -3.05 -14.41
N GLN A 76 4.57 -3.66 -15.45
CA GLN A 76 4.06 -3.56 -16.81
C GLN A 76 2.69 -4.22 -16.97
N GLN A 77 2.41 -5.30 -16.24
CA GLN A 77 1.08 -5.94 -16.20
C GLN A 77 0.07 -5.10 -15.41
N GLN A 78 0.47 -4.50 -14.28
CA GLN A 78 -0.35 -3.51 -13.56
C GLN A 78 -0.75 -2.35 -14.49
N ALA A 79 0.16 -1.84 -15.33
CA ALA A 79 -0.14 -0.78 -16.31
C ALA A 79 -1.20 -1.13 -17.36
N GLN A 80 -1.43 -2.43 -17.62
CA GLN A 80 -2.40 -2.91 -18.61
C GLN A 80 -3.79 -3.11 -17.97
N GLY A 81 -3.83 -3.64 -16.74
CA GLY A 81 -5.09 -3.91 -16.02
C GLY A 81 -5.66 -2.72 -15.25
N TRP A 82 -4.85 -1.70 -14.95
CA TRP A 82 -5.23 -0.59 -14.07
C TRP A 82 -5.75 0.65 -14.83
N LYS A 83 -6.97 1.07 -14.50
CA LYS A 83 -7.65 2.27 -14.99
C LYS A 83 -8.05 3.16 -13.81
N VAL A 84 -8.19 4.46 -14.05
CA VAL A 84 -8.72 5.42 -13.05
C VAL A 84 -9.85 6.21 -13.71
N MET A 85 -11.04 6.19 -13.10
CA MET A 85 -12.25 6.84 -13.60
C MET A 85 -12.61 8.02 -12.70
N LYS A 86 -12.74 9.22 -13.27
CA LYS A 86 -13.30 10.40 -12.60
C LYS A 86 -14.82 10.31 -12.60
N MET A 87 -15.48 10.43 -11.46
CA MET A 87 -16.94 10.54 -11.42
C MET A 87 -17.38 11.91 -11.97
N PRO A 88 -18.43 11.99 -12.81
CA PRO A 88 -18.85 13.24 -13.45
C PRO A 88 -19.59 14.19 -12.49
N THR A 89 -20.12 13.68 -11.39
CA THR A 89 -20.85 14.45 -10.37
C THR A 89 -20.02 14.54 -9.10
N ALA A 90 -19.95 15.72 -8.50
CA ALA A 90 -19.33 15.91 -7.20
C ALA A 90 -20.10 15.16 -6.09
N LEU A 91 -19.40 14.83 -5.01
CA LEU A 91 -19.97 14.30 -3.79
C LEU A 91 -20.74 15.40 -3.02
N PRO A 92 -21.60 15.06 -2.04
CA PRO A 92 -22.36 16.04 -1.26
C PRO A 92 -21.51 17.05 -0.46
N ASP A 93 -20.23 16.77 -0.24
CA ASP A 93 -19.24 17.64 0.41
C ASP A 93 -18.44 18.51 -0.59
N GLY A 94 -18.73 18.40 -1.89
CA GLY A 94 -18.03 19.09 -2.97
C GLY A 94 -16.74 18.42 -3.46
N ASN A 95 -16.28 17.32 -2.84
CA ASN A 95 -15.13 16.58 -3.34
C ASN A 95 -15.47 15.79 -4.62
N ILE A 96 -14.45 15.52 -5.43
CA ILE A 96 -14.60 14.73 -6.66
C ILE A 96 -14.11 13.30 -6.40
N ALA A 97 -14.97 12.32 -6.66
CA ALA A 97 -14.63 10.92 -6.50
C ALA A 97 -13.86 10.38 -7.72
N TYR A 98 -12.81 9.61 -7.47
CA TYR A 98 -12.10 8.83 -8.48
C TYR A 98 -12.10 7.35 -8.11
N VAL A 99 -12.53 6.51 -9.04
CA VAL A 99 -12.55 5.05 -8.89
C VAL A 99 -11.33 4.47 -9.61
N HIS A 100 -10.40 3.89 -8.86
CA HIS A 100 -9.38 3.00 -9.40
C HIS A 100 -10.02 1.64 -9.69
N ILE A 101 -9.73 1.08 -10.85
CA ILE A 101 -10.22 -0.23 -11.30
C ILE A 101 -9.02 -1.04 -11.77
N VAL A 102 -8.82 -2.23 -11.23
CA VAL A 102 -7.77 -3.17 -11.61
C VAL A 102 -8.43 -4.47 -12.06
N ASN A 103 -8.25 -4.82 -13.33
CA ASN A 103 -8.68 -6.11 -13.90
C ASN A 103 -7.76 -6.49 -15.09
N PRO A 104 -7.01 -7.61 -15.02
CA PRO A 104 -6.88 -8.50 -13.86
C PRO A 104 -6.00 -7.89 -12.76
N VAL A 105 -6.21 -8.36 -11.52
CA VAL A 105 -5.26 -8.18 -10.41
C VAL A 105 -4.00 -9.00 -10.68
N VAL A 106 -2.84 -8.38 -10.45
CA VAL A 106 -1.53 -9.05 -10.49
C VAL A 106 -1.25 -9.59 -9.10
N ARG A 107 -1.09 -10.92 -8.97
CA ARG A 107 -0.88 -11.59 -7.69
C ARG A 107 0.37 -11.08 -6.99
N ASP A 108 0.28 -10.89 -5.68
CA ASP A 108 1.34 -10.40 -4.77
C ASP A 108 1.93 -9.01 -5.11
N ALA A 109 1.42 -8.33 -6.13
CA ALA A 109 1.87 -7.00 -6.54
C ALA A 109 1.36 -5.92 -5.58
N ASP A 110 2.25 -5.00 -5.22
CA ASP A 110 1.91 -3.84 -4.39
C ASP A 110 1.28 -2.72 -5.22
N TYR A 111 0.08 -2.28 -4.87
CA TYR A 111 -0.64 -1.17 -5.51
C TYR A 111 -0.48 0.16 -4.77
N THR A 112 0.45 0.26 -3.80
CA THR A 112 0.74 1.50 -3.05
C THR A 112 1.31 2.57 -3.97
N ILE A 113 0.43 3.46 -4.47
CA ILE A 113 0.73 4.52 -5.45
C ILE A 113 2.04 5.26 -5.14
N MET A 114 2.21 5.70 -3.89
CA MET A 114 3.41 6.45 -3.49
C MET A 114 4.69 5.61 -3.52
N GLN A 115 4.63 4.30 -3.23
CA GLN A 115 5.79 3.43 -3.30
C GLN A 115 6.29 3.30 -4.75
N VAL A 116 5.37 3.02 -5.70
CA VAL A 116 5.70 2.96 -7.14
C VAL A 116 6.37 4.26 -7.63
N LEU A 117 5.85 5.40 -7.18
CA LEU A 117 6.37 6.72 -7.51
C LEU A 117 7.74 7.00 -6.86
N TYR A 118 7.95 6.57 -5.61
CA TYR A 118 9.21 6.75 -4.90
C TYR A 118 10.33 5.87 -5.46
N ASP A 119 10.00 4.71 -6.01
CA ASP A 119 10.96 3.81 -6.66
C ASP A 119 11.33 4.28 -8.07
N ALA A 120 10.38 4.82 -8.83
CA ALA A 120 10.62 5.34 -10.18
C ALA A 120 11.21 6.76 -10.21
N PHE A 121 10.86 7.61 -9.24
CA PHE A 121 11.25 9.03 -9.18
C PHE A 121 11.86 9.38 -7.81
N PRO A 122 13.04 8.81 -7.44
CA PRO A 122 13.60 8.94 -6.09
C PRO A 122 13.98 10.38 -5.71
N GLU A 123 14.27 11.25 -6.68
CA GLU A 123 14.58 12.67 -6.47
C GLU A 123 13.33 13.52 -6.21
N GLU A 124 12.16 13.09 -6.71
CA GLU A 124 10.90 13.87 -6.62
C GLU A 124 10.05 13.52 -5.38
N ARG A 125 10.48 12.56 -4.55
CA ARG A 125 9.70 11.95 -3.46
C ARG A 125 8.89 12.95 -2.61
N GLN A 126 9.52 14.03 -2.16
CA GLN A 126 8.87 15.05 -1.33
C GLN A 126 7.78 15.82 -2.10
N ALA A 127 8.06 16.27 -3.32
CA ALA A 127 7.12 17.01 -4.14
C ALA A 127 5.91 16.14 -4.55
N LEU A 128 6.14 14.85 -4.84
CA LEU A 128 5.08 13.89 -5.15
C LEU A 128 4.21 13.60 -3.91
N TYR A 129 4.83 13.50 -2.72
CA TYR A 129 4.11 13.37 -1.46
C TYR A 129 3.22 14.59 -1.19
N GLU A 130 3.76 15.80 -1.29
CA GLU A 130 3.03 17.04 -1.02
C GLU A 130 1.86 17.24 -2.00
N MET A 131 2.09 17.01 -3.30
CA MET A 131 1.07 17.10 -4.34
C MET A 131 -0.07 16.07 -4.11
N TYR A 132 0.28 14.79 -3.89
CA TYR A 132 -0.72 13.76 -3.64
C TYR A 132 -1.48 13.99 -2.32
N ARG A 133 -0.75 14.29 -1.23
CA ARG A 133 -1.34 14.49 0.11
C ARG A 133 -2.18 15.76 0.19
N GLY A 134 -1.81 16.81 -0.55
CA GLY A 134 -2.59 18.03 -0.69
C GLY A 134 -3.91 17.77 -1.43
N ALA A 135 -3.86 17.06 -2.57
CA ALA A 135 -5.04 16.72 -3.36
C ALA A 135 -6.00 15.76 -2.65
N PHE A 136 -5.47 14.81 -1.88
CA PHE A 136 -6.25 13.77 -1.20
C PHE A 136 -7.16 14.33 -0.09
N ALA A 137 -8.44 13.96 -0.14
CA ALA A 137 -9.42 14.24 0.92
C ALA A 137 -9.68 13.00 1.79
N ALA A 138 -10.12 11.87 1.20
CA ALA A 138 -10.45 10.65 1.94
C ALA A 138 -10.42 9.37 1.07
N ASN A 139 -10.29 8.20 1.70
CA ASN A 139 -10.74 6.94 1.10
C ASN A 139 -12.25 6.79 1.34
N LEU A 140 -13.00 6.31 0.34
CA LEU A 140 -14.46 6.13 0.43
C LEU A 140 -14.87 4.66 0.44
N SER A 141 -14.25 3.83 -0.39
CA SER A 141 -14.54 2.39 -0.47
C SER A 141 -13.37 1.58 -1.04
N LEU A 142 -13.35 0.29 -0.69
CA LEU A 142 -12.52 -0.75 -1.30
C LEU A 142 -13.40 -1.99 -1.48
N ALA A 143 -13.29 -2.63 -2.64
CA ALA A 143 -13.90 -3.91 -2.96
C ALA A 143 -12.91 -4.75 -3.78
N THR A 144 -12.82 -6.05 -3.50
CA THR A 144 -12.03 -7.02 -4.28
C THR A 144 -12.77 -8.35 -4.31
N GLY A 145 -12.52 -9.17 -5.32
CA GLY A 145 -13.11 -10.49 -5.43
C GLY A 145 -12.85 -11.18 -6.78
N SER A 146 -13.38 -12.39 -6.91
CA SER A 146 -13.27 -13.18 -8.13
C SER A 146 -14.42 -12.96 -9.12
N VAL A 147 -14.15 -13.17 -10.40
CA VAL A 147 -15.16 -13.07 -11.47
C VAL A 147 -16.00 -14.35 -11.48
N VAL A 148 -17.23 -14.26 -10.96
CA VAL A 148 -18.20 -15.37 -10.98
C VAL A 148 -18.79 -15.60 -12.38
N VAL A 149 -18.92 -14.54 -13.19
CA VAL A 149 -19.41 -14.58 -14.57
C VAL A 149 -18.86 -13.38 -15.35
N ASP A 150 -18.49 -13.60 -16.60
CA ASP A 150 -18.01 -12.58 -17.53
C ASP A 150 -18.97 -12.50 -18.72
N MET A 151 -19.71 -11.39 -18.84
CA MET A 151 -20.74 -11.20 -19.88
C MET A 151 -20.16 -10.83 -21.25
N SER A 152 -18.82 -10.86 -21.42
CA SER A 152 -18.13 -10.60 -22.69
C SER A 152 -17.62 -11.87 -23.40
N LYS A 153 -17.95 -13.05 -22.87
CA LYS A 153 -17.49 -14.37 -23.31
C LYS A 153 -18.64 -15.32 -23.63
#